data_AF-A0A7S0BAA5-F1
#
_entry.id   AF-A0A7S0BAA5-F1
#
_cell.length_a   1.000
_cell.length_b   1.000
_cell.length_c   1.000
_cell.angle_alpha   90.00
_cell.angle_beta   90.00
_cell.angle_gamma   90.00
#
_symmetry.space_group_name_H-M   'P 1'
#
loop_
_entity.id
_entity.type
_entity.pdbx_description
1 polymer ?
#
loop_
_entity_poly.entity_id
_entity_poly.type
_entity_poly.pdbx_seq_one_letter_code
_entity_poly.pdbx_strand_id
1 'polypeptide(L)'
;MGVNSFGFGGTNVHLAIGSPHEPSCCGMSSWSAAAVPILLSAATKEQVEATQEHLLARCPRLEERTEGVKVTLALQRLSVAAAVMRLHGQSPWEATRRSGMAQGHRVACVASSTEDLHKALTQATAVGLPDSQPYVVFVLPGSGALSKDALLDMRRAFPAVEREVSAMLAVMPVLRDALDAEAEEEPAAAQPLLFAFTIAMAALWR
;
A
#
# COMPACT_ATOMS: atom_id res chain seq x y z
N MET A 1 12.91 -7.59 -33.23
CA MET A 1 13.44 -8.86 -33.77
C MET A 1 12.32 -9.67 -34.41
N GLY A 2 12.62 -10.48 -35.42
CA GLY A 2 11.63 -11.37 -36.06
C GLY A 2 11.81 -12.82 -35.61
N VAL A 3 10.73 -13.53 -35.33
CA VAL A 3 10.70 -14.97 -35.03
C VAL A 3 9.93 -15.67 -36.14
N ASN A 4 10.57 -16.63 -36.80
CA ASN A 4 9.94 -17.42 -37.85
C ASN A 4 9.81 -18.87 -37.39
N SER A 5 8.65 -19.47 -37.63
CA SER A 5 8.37 -20.89 -37.35
C SER A 5 7.82 -21.56 -38.59
N PHE A 6 8.40 -22.71 -38.95
CA PHE A 6 8.07 -23.50 -40.13
C PHE A 6 7.57 -24.87 -39.69
N GLY A 7 6.30 -25.19 -39.97
CA GLY A 7 5.72 -26.50 -39.67
C GLY A 7 5.95 -27.51 -40.80
N PHE A 8 6.07 -28.80 -40.46
CA PHE A 8 6.27 -29.91 -41.41
C PHE A 8 5.17 -30.04 -42.50
N GLY A 9 4.03 -29.35 -42.36
CA GLY A 9 2.95 -29.30 -43.35
C GLY A 9 2.95 -28.08 -44.28
N GLY A 10 3.98 -27.22 -44.23
CA GLY A 10 4.07 -26.02 -45.07
C GLY A 10 3.42 -24.75 -44.51
N THR A 11 2.90 -24.80 -43.27
CA THR A 11 2.39 -23.60 -42.58
C THR A 11 3.52 -22.83 -41.94
N ASN A 12 3.68 -21.57 -42.35
CA ASN A 12 4.73 -20.67 -41.87
C ASN A 12 4.12 -19.52 -41.08
N VAL A 13 4.71 -19.22 -39.92
CA VAL A 13 4.33 -18.08 -39.08
C VAL A 13 5.55 -17.18 -38.90
N HIS A 14 5.36 -15.89 -39.14
CA HIS A 14 6.37 -14.85 -38.97
C HIS A 14 5.86 -13.83 -37.96
N LEU A 15 6.58 -13.64 -36.86
CA LEU A 15 6.23 -12.71 -35.79
C LEU A 15 7.30 -11.63 -35.67
N ALA A 16 6.94 -10.37 -35.87
CA ALA A 16 7.82 -9.24 -35.59
C ALA A 16 7.56 -8.73 -34.17
N ILE A 17 8.59 -8.82 -33.31
CA ILE A 17 8.56 -8.36 -31.92
C ILE A 17 9.33 -7.05 -31.82
N GLY A 18 8.66 -5.97 -31.43
CA GLY A 18 9.27 -4.70 -31.07
C GLY A 18 9.65 -4.67 -29.59
N SER A 19 10.61 -3.82 -29.23
CA SER A 19 10.82 -3.47 -27.81
C SER A 19 9.59 -2.68 -27.32
N PRO A 20 9.11 -2.93 -26.10
CA PRO A 20 8.06 -2.10 -25.53
C PRO A 20 8.57 -0.64 -25.47
N HIS A 21 7.70 0.31 -25.80
CA HIS A 21 7.99 1.72 -25.54
C HIS A 21 8.26 1.89 -24.05
N GLU A 22 9.29 2.67 -23.69
CA GLU A 22 9.50 3.03 -22.30
C GLU A 22 8.19 3.65 -21.79
N PRO A 23 7.57 3.07 -20.75
CA PRO A 23 6.38 3.67 -20.18
C PRO A 23 6.80 5.04 -19.67
N SER A 24 6.26 6.09 -20.30
CA SER A 24 6.30 7.43 -19.74
C SER A 24 5.76 7.31 -18.32
N CYS A 25 6.62 7.52 -17.34
CA CYS A 25 6.27 7.52 -15.93
C CYS A 25 5.24 8.64 -15.72
N CYS A 26 3.96 8.36 -15.93
CA CYS A 26 2.88 9.27 -15.56
C CYS A 26 3.11 9.63 -14.11
N GLY A 27 3.25 10.92 -13.86
CA GLY A 27 3.76 11.50 -12.61
C GLY A 27 3.22 10.77 -11.40
N MET A 28 4.04 9.86 -10.86
CA MET A 28 3.88 9.49 -9.48
C MET A 28 4.22 10.76 -8.74
N SER A 29 3.20 11.40 -8.15
CA SER A 29 3.40 12.36 -7.07
C SER A 29 4.50 11.78 -6.18
N SER A 30 5.48 12.60 -5.81
CA SER A 30 6.60 12.22 -4.97
C SER A 30 6.08 11.66 -3.64
N TRP A 31 5.81 10.35 -3.58
CA TRP A 31 5.63 9.65 -2.32
C TRP A 31 7.04 9.62 -1.72
N SER A 32 7.33 10.59 -0.87
CA SER A 32 8.63 10.73 -0.21
C SER A 32 8.91 9.46 0.59
N ALA A 33 9.82 8.61 0.11
CA ALA A 33 10.33 7.42 0.81
C ALA A 33 9.28 6.66 1.65
N ALA A 34 8.03 6.62 1.19
CA ALA A 34 6.91 6.19 2.01
C ALA A 34 6.89 4.67 2.01
N ALA A 35 6.80 4.08 3.20
CA ALA A 35 6.75 2.64 3.35
C ALA A 35 5.66 2.05 2.44
N VAL A 36 6.03 1.03 1.67
CA VAL A 36 5.18 0.43 0.64
C VAL A 36 4.51 -0.82 1.20
N PRO A 37 3.17 -0.93 1.14
CA PRO A 37 2.50 -2.19 1.46
C PRO A 37 2.78 -3.22 0.37
N ILE A 38 3.22 -4.40 0.78
CA ILE A 38 3.52 -5.54 -0.08
C ILE A 38 2.55 -6.64 0.28
N LEU A 39 1.86 -7.15 -0.74
CA LEU A 39 0.84 -8.17 -0.59
C LEU A 39 1.15 -9.33 -1.53
N LEU A 40 1.29 -10.52 -0.95
CA LEU A 40 1.39 -11.78 -1.67
C LEU A 40 0.10 -12.56 -1.44
N SER A 41 -0.37 -13.25 -2.48
CA SER A 41 -1.57 -14.08 -2.39
C SER A 41 -1.44 -15.31 -3.27
N ALA A 42 -1.99 -16.44 -2.81
CA ALA A 42 -2.06 -17.68 -3.56
C ALA A 42 -3.23 -18.55 -3.08
N ALA A 43 -3.51 -19.64 -3.79
CA ALA A 43 -4.60 -20.53 -3.45
C ALA A 43 -4.30 -21.31 -2.16
N THR A 44 -3.07 -21.80 -2.00
CA THR A 44 -2.63 -22.55 -0.80
C THR A 44 -1.57 -21.78 -0.01
N LYS A 45 -1.40 -22.17 1.26
CA LYS A 45 -0.39 -21.60 2.16
C LYS A 45 1.02 -21.81 1.60
N GLU A 46 1.32 -23.02 1.13
CA GLU A 46 2.63 -23.43 0.61
C GLU A 46 3.02 -22.61 -0.62
N GLN A 47 2.04 -22.25 -1.46
CA GLN A 47 2.28 -21.41 -2.63
C GLN A 47 2.66 -19.97 -2.25
N VAL A 48 2.05 -19.42 -1.20
CA VAL A 48 2.43 -18.09 -0.69
C VAL A 48 3.81 -18.13 -0.08
N GLU A 49 4.12 -19.16 0.72
CA GLU A 49 5.43 -19.36 1.35
C GLU A 49 6.53 -19.53 0.28
N ALA A 50 6.29 -20.33 -0.77
CA ALA A 50 7.23 -20.45 -1.88
C ALA A 50 7.45 -19.12 -2.63
N THR A 51 6.39 -18.30 -2.77
CA THR A 51 6.50 -16.97 -3.38
C THR A 51 7.29 -16.00 -2.49
N GLN A 52 7.09 -16.07 -1.18
CA GLN A 52 7.82 -15.32 -0.17
C GLN A 52 9.31 -15.70 -0.16
N GLU A 53 9.66 -16.99 -0.17
CA GLU A 53 11.04 -17.48 -0.29
C GLU A 53 11.71 -17.00 -1.59
N HIS A 54 10.99 -17.07 -2.72
CA HIS A 54 11.49 -16.58 -4.00
C HIS A 54 11.77 -15.08 -3.97
N LEU A 55 10.93 -14.31 -3.28
CA LEU A 55 11.13 -12.88 -3.07
C LEU A 55 12.33 -12.58 -2.16
N LEU A 56 12.46 -13.29 -1.05
CA LEU A 56 13.59 -13.18 -0.13
C LEU A 56 14.92 -13.45 -0.83
N ALA A 57 14.98 -14.48 -1.68
CA ALA A 57 16.16 -14.81 -2.48
C ALA A 57 16.53 -13.72 -3.51
N ARG A 58 15.60 -12.81 -3.84
CA ARG A 58 15.82 -11.70 -4.77
C ARG A 58 16.18 -10.38 -4.09
N CYS A 59 15.97 -10.23 -2.78
CA CYS A 59 16.29 -8.99 -2.04
C CYS A 59 17.73 -8.50 -2.24
N PRO A 60 18.78 -9.36 -2.16
CA PRO A 60 20.17 -8.90 -2.34
C PRO A 60 20.42 -8.30 -3.74
N ARG A 61 19.78 -8.87 -4.78
CA ARG A 61 19.89 -8.37 -6.15
C ARG A 61 19.11 -7.09 -6.39
N LEU A 62 18.13 -6.78 -5.54
CA LEU A 62 17.43 -5.51 -5.58
C LEU A 62 18.33 -4.42 -5.00
N GLU A 63 18.96 -4.68 -3.86
CA GLU A 63 19.93 -3.78 -3.21
C GLU A 63 21.03 -3.32 -4.16
N GLU A 64 21.69 -4.26 -4.84
CA GLU A 64 22.80 -3.97 -5.76
C GLU A 64 22.39 -3.10 -6.96
N ARG A 65 21.10 -3.09 -7.34
CA ARG A 65 20.63 -2.47 -8.59
C ARG A 65 19.94 -1.13 -8.41
N THR A 66 19.74 -0.65 -7.17
CA THR A 66 18.86 0.50 -6.92
C THR A 66 19.42 1.51 -5.91
N GLU A 67 19.60 2.76 -6.34
CA GLU A 67 19.64 3.95 -5.46
C GLU A 67 18.25 4.20 -4.86
N GLY A 68 18.14 4.78 -3.66
CA GLY A 68 16.91 4.78 -2.82
C GLY A 68 15.56 5.01 -3.53
N VAL A 69 15.46 5.92 -4.50
CA VAL A 69 14.21 6.16 -5.27
C VAL A 69 13.82 4.96 -6.15
N LYS A 70 14.81 4.22 -6.67
CA LYS A 70 14.61 3.00 -7.47
C LYS A 70 14.16 1.83 -6.60
N VAL A 71 14.50 1.80 -5.30
CA VAL A 71 14.04 0.78 -4.34
C VAL A 71 12.54 0.89 -4.16
N THR A 72 12.01 2.09 -3.87
CA THR A 72 10.56 2.31 -3.71
C THR A 72 9.79 1.90 -4.97
N LEU A 73 10.33 2.20 -6.16
CA LEU A 73 9.74 1.79 -7.45
C LEU A 73 9.81 0.28 -7.69
N ALA A 74 10.87 -0.39 -7.23
CA ALA A 74 10.98 -1.84 -7.27
C ALA A 74 9.98 -2.50 -6.30
N LEU A 75 9.85 -1.98 -5.08
CA LEU A 75 8.85 -2.42 -4.10
C LEU A 75 7.42 -2.19 -4.60
N GLN A 76 7.14 -1.06 -5.24
CA GLN A 76 5.87 -0.79 -5.91
C GLN A 76 5.62 -1.71 -7.11
N ARG A 77 6.66 -2.18 -7.81
CA ARG A 77 6.47 -3.20 -8.85
C ARG A 77 6.12 -4.57 -8.28
N LEU A 78 6.58 -4.85 -7.06
CA LEU A 78 6.32 -6.09 -6.34
C LEU A 78 4.99 -6.07 -5.60
N SER A 79 4.46 -4.90 -5.25
CA SER A 79 3.13 -4.82 -4.66
C SER A 79 2.04 -5.05 -5.71
N VAL A 80 1.20 -6.06 -5.47
CA VAL A 80 0.00 -6.33 -6.27
C VAL A 80 -0.87 -5.06 -6.36
N ALA A 81 -0.93 -4.27 -5.28
CA ALA A 81 -1.63 -2.99 -5.26
C ALA A 81 -1.12 -2.01 -6.33
N ALA A 82 0.20 -1.82 -6.48
CA ALA A 82 0.73 -0.90 -7.49
C ALA A 82 0.86 -1.53 -8.89
N ALA A 83 0.96 -2.86 -9.02
CA ALA A 83 0.83 -3.56 -10.30
C ALA A 83 -0.58 -3.39 -10.90
N VAL A 84 -1.62 -3.44 -10.06
CA VAL A 84 -3.01 -3.29 -10.51
C VAL A 84 -3.41 -1.81 -10.68
N MET A 85 -2.85 -0.88 -9.90
CA MET A 85 -2.96 0.58 -10.17
C MET A 85 -2.50 0.93 -11.60
N ARG A 86 -1.40 0.32 -12.06
CA ARG A 86 -0.87 0.52 -13.42
C ARG A 86 -1.79 0.00 -14.51
N LEU A 87 -2.58 -1.04 -14.24
CA LEU A 87 -3.41 -1.71 -15.25
C LEU A 87 -4.81 -1.12 -15.37
N HIS A 88 -5.34 -0.47 -14.32
CA HIS A 88 -6.76 -0.12 -14.29
C HIS A 88 -7.11 1.31 -13.89
N GLY A 89 -6.16 2.18 -13.49
CA GLY A 89 -6.49 3.56 -13.08
C GLY A 89 -7.53 3.64 -11.94
N GLN A 90 -7.69 2.55 -11.22
CA GLN A 90 -8.68 2.36 -10.15
C GLN A 90 -7.99 2.34 -8.80
N SER A 91 -8.72 2.70 -7.75
CA SER A 91 -8.19 2.86 -6.40
C SER A 91 -7.49 1.58 -5.89
N PRO A 92 -6.40 1.67 -5.10
CA PRO A 92 -5.63 0.52 -4.60
C PRO A 92 -6.47 -0.56 -3.90
N TRP A 93 -7.64 -0.19 -3.36
CA TRP A 93 -8.54 -1.09 -2.65
C TRP A 93 -9.38 -1.98 -3.60
N GLU A 94 -9.81 -1.48 -4.77
CA GLU A 94 -10.60 -2.26 -5.76
C GLU A 94 -9.74 -3.34 -6.41
N ALA A 95 -8.49 -2.99 -6.65
CA ALA A 95 -7.44 -3.85 -7.17
C ALA A 95 -7.18 -5.09 -6.30
N THR A 96 -6.97 -4.85 -5.00
CA THR A 96 -6.73 -5.87 -3.99
C THR A 96 -7.93 -6.80 -3.84
N ARG A 97 -9.15 -6.28 -4.05
CA ARG A 97 -10.40 -7.04 -3.99
C ARG A 97 -10.54 -8.04 -5.15
N ARG A 98 -10.23 -7.65 -6.40
CA ARG A 98 -10.40 -8.54 -7.57
C ARG A 98 -9.35 -9.65 -7.67
N SER A 99 -8.09 -9.38 -7.36
CA SER A 99 -7.05 -10.43 -7.30
C SER A 99 -7.27 -11.41 -6.14
N GLY A 100 -7.99 -10.95 -5.11
CA GLY A 100 -8.10 -11.63 -3.83
C GLY A 100 -9.33 -12.52 -3.64
N MET A 101 -10.30 -12.53 -4.54
CA MET A 101 -11.52 -13.35 -4.41
C MET A 101 -11.31 -14.83 -4.77
N ALA A 102 -10.20 -15.19 -5.43
CA ALA A 102 -9.93 -16.57 -5.85
C ALA A 102 -8.81 -17.27 -5.06
N GLN A 103 -8.17 -16.58 -4.11
CA GLN A 103 -6.93 -17.02 -3.47
C GLN A 103 -7.07 -16.98 -1.95
N GLY A 104 -7.10 -18.17 -1.33
CA GLY A 104 -7.44 -18.36 0.08
C GLY A 104 -6.35 -17.98 1.09
N HIS A 105 -5.13 -17.65 0.65
CA HIS A 105 -4.01 -17.36 1.56
C HIS A 105 -3.29 -16.07 1.16
N ARG A 106 -2.88 -15.27 2.17
CA ARG A 106 -2.18 -13.99 1.96
C ARG A 106 -1.05 -13.77 2.97
N VAL A 107 0.00 -13.09 2.51
CA VAL A 107 1.05 -12.49 3.36
C VAL A 107 1.08 -10.99 3.06
N ALA A 108 1.07 -10.18 4.11
CA ALA A 108 1.17 -8.73 3.97
C ALA A 108 2.29 -8.20 4.87
N CYS A 109 3.08 -7.28 4.34
CA CYS A 109 4.10 -6.56 5.09
C CYS A 109 4.23 -5.12 4.57
N VAL A 110 4.90 -4.28 5.35
CA VAL A 110 5.18 -2.89 4.98
C VAL A 110 6.69 -2.70 5.01
N ALA A 111 7.25 -2.10 3.95
CA ALA A 111 8.69 -1.92 3.84
C ALA A 111 9.05 -0.56 3.23
N SER A 112 9.99 0.15 3.86
CA SER A 112 10.57 1.41 3.39
C SER A 112 11.90 1.22 2.64
N SER A 113 12.54 0.06 2.81
CA SER A 113 13.81 -0.30 2.18
C SER A 113 13.83 -1.79 1.83
N THR A 114 14.87 -2.24 1.13
CA THR A 114 15.11 -3.67 0.86
C THR A 114 15.49 -4.46 2.11
N GLU A 115 16.23 -3.84 3.03
CA GLU A 115 16.59 -4.45 4.32
C GLU A 115 15.32 -4.64 5.17
N ASP A 116 14.48 -3.59 5.26
CA ASP A 116 13.18 -3.66 5.91
C ASP A 116 12.29 -4.70 5.24
N LEU A 117 12.33 -4.80 3.90
CA LEU A 117 11.59 -5.82 3.17
C LEU A 117 12.01 -7.21 3.60
N HIS A 118 13.31 -7.49 3.64
CA HIS A 118 13.81 -8.80 4.01
C HIS A 118 13.38 -9.17 5.43
N LYS A 119 13.54 -8.25 6.38
CA LYS A 119 13.10 -8.43 7.77
C LYS A 119 11.58 -8.63 7.88
N ALA A 120 10.80 -7.76 7.25
CA ALA A 120 9.35 -7.79 7.34
C ALA A 120 8.76 -9.02 6.66
N LEU A 121 9.28 -9.43 5.49
CA LEU A 121 8.87 -10.68 4.86
C LEU A 121 9.27 -11.89 5.69
N THR A 122 10.45 -11.93 6.31
CA THR A 122 10.85 -13.08 7.14
C THR A 122 9.93 -13.27 8.35
N GLN A 123 9.40 -12.17 8.90
CA GLN A 123 8.49 -12.19 10.05
C GLN A 123 7.01 -12.37 9.66
N ALA A 124 6.65 -12.08 8.42
CA ALA A 124 5.28 -12.15 7.96
C ALA A 124 4.83 -13.61 7.81
N THR A 125 3.64 -13.91 8.33
CA THR A 125 3.05 -15.25 8.29
C THR A 125 1.85 -15.26 7.36
N ALA A 126 1.70 -16.34 6.60
CA ALA A 126 0.53 -16.52 5.75
C ALA A 126 -0.74 -16.69 6.58
N VAL A 127 -1.75 -15.90 6.25
CA VAL A 127 -3.08 -15.92 6.87
C VAL A 127 -4.10 -16.41 5.87
N GLY A 128 -4.92 -17.37 6.29
CA GLY A 128 -6.08 -17.82 5.53
C GLY A 128 -7.19 -16.78 5.54
N LEU A 129 -7.80 -16.55 4.38
CA LEU A 129 -8.97 -15.68 4.28
C LEU A 129 -10.25 -16.43 4.64
N PRO A 130 -11.23 -15.75 5.24
CA PRO A 130 -12.57 -16.31 5.37
C PRO A 130 -13.20 -16.51 3.98
N ASP A 131 -14.01 -17.57 3.85
CA ASP A 131 -14.74 -17.92 2.61
C ASP A 131 -15.78 -16.87 2.20
N SER A 132 -16.16 -16.00 3.12
CA SER A 132 -17.14 -14.94 2.90
C SER A 132 -16.51 -13.57 3.05
N GLN A 133 -17.08 -12.58 2.34
CA GLN A 133 -16.61 -11.22 2.44
C GLN A 133 -16.83 -10.69 3.86
N PRO A 134 -15.78 -10.20 4.54
CA PRO A 134 -15.91 -9.71 5.91
C PRO A 134 -16.70 -8.40 5.94
N TYR A 135 -17.48 -8.24 7.01
CA TYR A 135 -18.05 -6.95 7.38
C TYR A 135 -16.99 -6.14 8.11
N VAL A 136 -16.74 -4.91 7.65
CA VAL A 136 -15.81 -3.98 8.30
C VAL A 136 -16.62 -3.11 9.25
N VAL A 137 -16.21 -3.09 10.52
CA VAL A 137 -16.77 -2.22 11.56
C VAL A 137 -15.66 -1.28 12.04
N PHE A 138 -15.90 0.03 11.96
CA PHE A 138 -15.00 1.02 12.53
C PHE A 138 -15.26 1.13 14.03
N VAL A 139 -14.33 0.63 14.84
CA VAL A 139 -14.35 0.80 16.30
C VAL A 139 -13.55 2.05 16.65
N LEU A 140 -14.24 3.03 17.20
CA LEU A 140 -13.65 4.31 17.59
C LEU A 140 -13.31 4.26 19.08
N PRO A 141 -12.03 4.35 19.46
CA PRO A 141 -11.64 4.26 20.86
C PRO A 141 -12.12 5.50 21.64
N GLY A 142 -12.21 5.36 22.96
CA GLY A 142 -12.49 6.48 23.86
C GLY A 142 -11.28 7.42 24.05
N SER A 143 -11.46 8.44 24.89
CA SER A 143 -10.40 9.38 25.26
C SER A 143 -9.17 8.68 25.87
N GLY A 144 -7.97 9.09 25.46
CA GLY A 144 -6.69 8.57 25.98
C GLY A 144 -5.95 7.57 25.08
N ALA A 145 -6.55 7.15 23.96
CA ALA A 145 -5.91 6.23 23.00
C ALA A 145 -5.10 6.93 21.89
N LEU A 146 -5.09 8.27 21.87
CA LEU A 146 -4.62 9.05 20.73
C LEU A 146 -3.69 10.17 21.19
N SER A 147 -2.62 10.34 20.43
CA SER A 147 -1.73 11.49 20.54
C SER A 147 -1.98 12.48 19.41
N LYS A 148 -1.97 13.77 19.74
CA LYS A 148 -1.94 14.91 18.81
C LYS A 148 -0.85 14.76 17.75
N ASP A 149 0.31 14.24 18.12
CA ASP A 149 1.43 14.07 17.19
C ASP A 149 1.08 13.10 16.07
N ALA A 150 0.35 12.02 16.36
CA ALA A 150 -0.13 11.09 15.35
C ALA A 150 -1.05 11.78 14.32
N LEU A 151 -1.95 12.66 14.78
CA LEU A 151 -2.83 13.42 13.88
C LEU A 151 -2.04 14.41 13.00
N LEU A 152 -1.01 15.05 13.56
CA LEU A 152 -0.15 15.98 12.84
C LEU A 152 0.72 15.26 11.80
N ASP A 153 1.27 14.09 12.15
CA ASP A 153 2.04 13.27 11.23
C ASP A 153 1.17 12.74 10.09
N MET A 154 -0.07 12.32 10.38
CA MET A 154 -1.02 11.93 9.34
C MET A 154 -1.37 13.09 8.40
N ARG A 155 -1.56 14.31 8.91
CA ARG A 155 -1.76 15.51 8.08
C ARG A 155 -0.58 15.77 7.15
N ARG A 156 0.65 15.61 7.64
CA ARG A 156 1.86 15.81 6.82
C ARG A 156 2.01 14.72 5.75
N ALA A 157 1.67 13.48 6.09
CA ALA A 157 1.87 12.33 5.22
C ALA A 157 0.76 12.17 4.16
N PHE A 158 -0.49 12.54 4.47
CA PHE A 158 -1.65 12.21 3.64
C PHE A 158 -2.47 13.44 3.24
N PRO A 159 -2.49 13.83 1.94
CA PRO A 159 -3.25 14.98 1.46
C PRO A 159 -4.76 14.91 1.74
N ALA A 160 -5.34 13.70 1.73
CA ALA A 160 -6.75 13.51 2.07
C ALA A 160 -7.03 13.88 3.54
N VAL A 161 -6.12 13.54 4.45
CA VAL A 161 -6.22 13.88 5.87
C VAL A 161 -6.01 15.38 6.07
N GLU A 162 -5.01 15.97 5.42
CA GLU A 162 -4.77 17.42 5.45
C GLU A 162 -6.04 18.18 5.09
N ARG A 163 -6.69 17.82 3.97
CA ARG A 163 -7.92 18.48 3.51
C ARG A 163 -9.04 18.44 4.55
N GLU A 164 -9.32 17.26 5.12
CA GLU A 164 -10.40 17.13 6.09
C GLU A 164 -10.08 17.87 7.40
N VAL A 165 -8.84 17.78 7.90
CA VAL A 165 -8.47 18.47 9.15
C VAL A 165 -8.42 19.99 8.96
N SER A 166 -7.94 20.48 7.82
CA SER A 166 -7.98 21.91 7.48
C SER A 166 -9.42 22.42 7.37
N ALA A 167 -10.34 21.63 6.81
CA ALA A 167 -11.77 21.98 6.81
C ALA A 167 -12.36 22.03 8.22
N MET A 168 -12.00 21.08 9.10
CA MET A 168 -12.43 21.11 10.51
C MET A 168 -11.89 22.33 11.25
N LEU A 169 -10.60 22.67 11.07
CA LEU A 169 -9.97 23.83 11.71
C LEU A 169 -10.55 25.18 11.28
N ALA A 170 -11.22 25.24 10.11
CA ALA A 170 -11.91 26.43 9.65
C ALA A 170 -13.23 26.69 10.37
N VAL A 171 -13.86 25.65 10.93
CA VAL A 171 -15.21 25.73 11.52
C VAL A 171 -15.27 25.32 12.99
N MET A 172 -14.21 24.70 13.53
CA MET A 172 -14.10 24.24 14.92
C MET A 172 -12.94 24.94 15.64
N PRO A 173 -13.17 26.14 16.24
CA PRO A 173 -12.15 26.82 17.05
C PRO A 173 -11.60 25.94 18.17
N VAL A 174 -12.46 25.13 18.80
CA VAL A 174 -12.08 24.19 19.86
C VAL A 174 -11.03 23.16 19.42
N LEU A 175 -10.98 22.80 18.13
CA LEU A 175 -9.95 21.89 17.62
C LEU A 175 -8.59 22.59 17.55
N ARG A 176 -8.57 23.89 17.25
CA ARG A 176 -7.33 24.69 17.29
C ARG A 176 -6.81 24.78 18.71
N ASP A 177 -7.68 25.13 19.65
CA ASP A 177 -7.33 25.20 21.07
C ASP A 177 -6.80 23.85 21.58
N ALA A 178 -7.43 22.74 21.15
CA ALA A 178 -6.98 21.40 21.48
C ALA A 178 -5.62 21.02 20.86
N LEU A 179 -5.32 21.49 19.65
CA LEU A 179 -4.00 21.30 19.04
C LEU A 179 -2.92 22.16 19.70
N ASP A 180 -3.29 23.30 20.27
CA ASP A 180 -2.36 24.19 20.97
C ASP A 180 -2.23 23.85 22.47
N ALA A 181 -3.09 22.98 22.99
CA ALA A 181 -3.04 22.54 24.39
C ALA A 181 -1.75 21.76 24.71
N GLU A 182 -1.21 22.03 25.89
CA GLU A 182 -0.07 21.30 26.47
C GLU A 182 -0.48 19.92 27.00
N ALA A 183 -1.70 19.81 27.56
CA ALA A 183 -2.25 18.58 28.12
C ALA A 183 -3.36 18.01 27.23
N GLU A 184 -3.02 17.09 26.35
CA GLU A 184 -3.97 16.46 25.40
C GLU A 184 -4.94 15.46 26.06
N GLU A 185 -4.65 15.02 27.30
CA GLU A 185 -5.50 14.12 28.08
C GLU A 185 -6.72 14.82 28.70
N GLU A 186 -6.68 16.15 28.82
CA GLU A 186 -7.80 16.90 29.36
C GLU A 186 -9.03 16.77 28.44
N PRO A 187 -10.25 16.52 28.96
CA PRO A 187 -11.43 16.29 28.14
C PRO A 187 -11.70 17.38 27.09
N ALA A 188 -11.35 18.64 27.40
CA ALA A 188 -11.49 19.78 26.50
C ALA A 188 -10.59 19.68 25.25
N ALA A 189 -9.42 19.03 25.37
CA ALA A 189 -8.51 18.77 24.25
C ALA A 189 -8.74 17.38 23.63
N ALA A 190 -8.92 16.36 24.47
CA ALA A 190 -9.04 14.96 24.07
C ALA A 190 -10.23 14.71 23.13
N GLN A 191 -11.40 15.32 23.40
CA GLN A 191 -12.61 15.09 22.61
C GLN A 191 -12.52 15.66 21.18
N PRO A 192 -12.13 16.94 20.97
CA PRO A 192 -11.88 17.46 19.64
C PRO A 192 -10.80 16.69 18.87
N LEU A 193 -9.71 16.29 19.53
CA LEU A 193 -8.64 15.51 18.91
C LEU A 193 -9.13 14.14 18.45
N LEU A 194 -9.88 13.44 19.29
CA LEU A 194 -10.50 12.15 18.95
C LEU A 194 -11.49 12.28 17.79
N PHE A 195 -12.30 13.33 17.78
CA PHE A 195 -13.20 13.62 16.66
C PHE A 195 -12.41 13.83 15.36
N ALA A 196 -11.39 14.68 15.38
CA ALA A 196 -10.58 14.96 14.20
C ALA A 196 -9.83 13.72 13.69
N PHE A 197 -9.30 12.91 14.61
CA PHE A 197 -8.66 11.63 14.27
C PHE A 197 -9.62 10.64 13.63
N THR A 198 -10.85 10.55 14.16
CA THR A 198 -11.90 9.69 13.59
C THR A 198 -12.21 10.07 12.15
N ILE A 199 -12.39 11.36 11.87
CA ILE A 199 -12.63 11.86 10.53
C ILE A 199 -11.42 11.63 9.62
N ALA A 200 -10.21 11.87 10.12
CA ALA A 200 -8.97 11.59 9.38
C ALA A 200 -8.85 10.11 8.98
N MET A 201 -9.14 9.19 9.90
CA MET A 201 -9.17 7.76 9.59
C MET A 201 -10.27 7.43 8.58
N ALA A 202 -11.49 7.93 8.77
CA ALA A 202 -12.56 7.72 7.80
C ALA A 202 -12.18 8.23 6.40
N ALA A 203 -11.46 9.35 6.30
CA ALA A 203 -10.98 9.90 5.04
C ALA A 203 -9.97 9.00 4.32
N LEU A 204 -9.12 8.28 5.06
CA LEU A 204 -8.17 7.32 4.49
C LEU A 204 -8.81 6.02 4.01
N TRP A 205 -9.97 5.66 4.57
CA TRP A 205 -10.69 4.42 4.24
C TRP A 205 -11.79 4.59 3.18
N ARG A 206 -12.06 5.82 2.73
CA ARG A 206 -13.01 6.12 1.63
C ARG A 206 -12.32 6.07 0.27
#